data_AF-A0AAU5M848-F1
#
_entry.id   AF-A0AAU5M848-F1
#
_cell.length_a   1.000
_cell.length_b   1.000
_cell.length_c   1.000
_cell.angle_alpha   90.00
_cell.angle_beta   90.00
_cell.angle_gamma   90.00
#
_symmetry.space_group_name_H-M   'P 1'
#
loop_
_entity.id
_entity.type
_entity.pdbx_description
1 polymer ?
#
loop_
_entity_poly.entity_id
_entity_poly.type
_entity_poly.pdbx_seq_one_letter_code
_entity_poly.pdbx_strand_id
1 'polypeptide(L)'
;MRYLGPYDVLAIAARVLRCSSADAVLRTDLNAVERVLDSVRLTSGLAESAGVLLAGLVRARPFGGADRVVAVAIVLQFVSLNRAELQLEPVEDVDDLLDRITAGEASYREAGAFIRSRLEHRPVRPEDLQEDLRLDLLLSEETLTLDVEQEWWRGIRMYEQFSDPARRVIVLAQEEARSLDHAYVGTEHLLLGLITEGQSIAARVLAPLGITATAVKDLVLEIIGRGKGTADGSIPFTPRAKSTFEYAWGESRARGAEQVRPEHLLLGVLNDRDGVGGQIITKLAADIDQVRRKLEERMNWRERSEALVAGMLTEDTGPTWTTYGRRHHLIHELNAVLDENERLHEQVARLRDLLRQHDIDPDS
;
A
#
# COMPACT_ATOMS: atom_id res chain seq x y z
N MET A 1 -16.36 14.99 -12.88
CA MET A 1 -16.50 14.27 -11.60
C MET A 1 -16.17 12.82 -11.87
N ARG A 2 -15.18 12.28 -11.17
CA ARG A 2 -14.81 10.86 -11.22
C ARG A 2 -15.69 10.10 -10.23
N TYR A 3 -16.14 8.90 -10.60
CA TYR A 3 -17.07 8.10 -9.80
C TYR A 3 -16.42 6.80 -9.36
N LEU A 4 -16.79 6.31 -8.19
CA LEU A 4 -16.43 4.97 -7.72
C LEU A 4 -17.30 3.92 -8.42
N GLY A 5 -16.70 2.78 -8.74
CA GLY A 5 -17.40 1.56 -9.13
C GLY A 5 -17.69 0.64 -7.93
N PRO A 6 -18.50 -0.42 -8.13
CA PRO A 6 -18.78 -1.42 -7.10
C PRO A 6 -17.51 -2.10 -6.56
N TYR A 7 -16.51 -2.30 -7.41
CA TYR A 7 -15.22 -2.88 -7.02
C TYR A 7 -14.39 -1.95 -6.14
N ASP A 8 -14.41 -0.64 -6.40
CA ASP A 8 -13.73 0.34 -5.53
C ASP A 8 -14.36 0.32 -4.14
N VAL A 9 -15.70 0.26 -4.08
CA VAL A 9 -16.46 0.16 -2.82
C VAL A 9 -16.11 -1.11 -2.05
N LEU A 10 -16.03 -2.27 -2.73
CA LEU A 10 -15.63 -3.52 -2.11
C LEU A 10 -14.19 -3.47 -1.56
N ALA A 11 -13.26 -2.88 -2.31
CA ALA A 11 -11.86 -2.75 -1.87
C ALA A 11 -11.73 -1.86 -0.63
N ILE A 12 -12.53 -0.79 -0.54
CA ILE A 12 -12.59 0.08 0.64
C ILE A 12 -13.23 -0.68 1.81
N ALA A 13 -14.34 -1.39 1.58
CA ALA A 13 -15.02 -2.18 2.60
C ALA A 13 -14.12 -3.28 3.18
N ALA A 14 -13.41 -4.03 2.33
CA ALA A 14 -12.47 -5.07 2.76
C ALA A 14 -11.39 -4.53 3.70
N ARG A 15 -10.82 -3.36 3.37
CA ARG A 15 -9.80 -2.68 4.18
C ARG A 15 -10.33 -2.24 5.53
N VAL A 16 -11.50 -1.60 5.55
CA VAL A 16 -12.15 -1.12 6.78
C VAL A 16 -12.54 -2.29 7.69
N LEU A 17 -13.09 -3.35 7.09
CA LEU A 17 -13.54 -4.55 7.79
C LEU A 17 -12.41 -5.51 8.18
N ARG A 18 -11.19 -5.26 7.71
CA ARG A 18 -10.00 -6.13 7.86
C ARG A 18 -10.28 -7.58 7.47
N CYS A 19 -10.93 -7.76 6.33
CA CYS A 19 -11.25 -9.06 5.79
C CYS A 19 -10.76 -9.20 4.35
N SER A 20 -10.73 -10.43 3.84
CA SER A 20 -10.35 -10.66 2.44
C SER A 20 -11.38 -10.04 1.49
N SER A 21 -10.98 -9.76 0.24
CA SER A 21 -11.91 -9.29 -0.80
C SER A 21 -13.05 -10.29 -1.02
N ALA A 22 -12.79 -11.60 -0.86
CA ALA A 22 -13.81 -12.65 -0.93
C ALA A 22 -14.81 -12.56 0.24
N ASP A 23 -14.32 -12.35 1.46
CA ASP A 23 -15.19 -12.14 2.64
C ASP A 23 -15.97 -10.83 2.53
N ALA A 24 -15.37 -9.78 1.97
CA ALA A 24 -16.05 -8.51 1.74
C ALA A 24 -17.20 -8.67 0.75
N VAL A 25 -17.02 -9.45 -0.33
CA VAL A 25 -18.11 -9.78 -1.28
C VAL A 25 -19.24 -10.53 -0.57
N LEU A 26 -18.92 -11.51 0.28
CA LEU A 26 -19.94 -12.28 1.02
C LEU A 26 -20.68 -11.44 2.07
N ARG A 27 -20.02 -10.43 2.63
CA ARG A 27 -20.56 -9.56 3.69
C ARG A 27 -21.19 -8.26 3.16
N THR A 28 -21.11 -8.01 1.85
CA THR A 28 -21.60 -6.79 1.22
C THR A 28 -22.83 -7.06 0.36
N ASP A 29 -23.94 -6.35 0.61
CA ASP A 29 -25.06 -6.30 -0.35
C ASP A 29 -24.66 -5.44 -1.55
N LEU A 30 -24.10 -6.10 -2.58
CA LEU A 30 -23.61 -5.44 -3.79
C LEU A 30 -24.74 -4.77 -4.57
N ASN A 31 -25.95 -5.33 -4.56
CA ASN A 31 -27.10 -4.73 -5.24
C ASN A 31 -27.51 -3.42 -4.55
N ALA A 32 -27.41 -3.35 -3.22
CA ALA A 32 -27.63 -2.10 -2.48
C ALA A 32 -26.56 -1.06 -2.80
N VAL A 33 -25.29 -1.46 -2.89
CA VAL A 33 -24.20 -0.57 -3.31
C VAL A 33 -24.44 -0.02 -4.71
N GLU A 34 -24.77 -0.86 -5.68
CA GLU A 34 -25.03 -0.46 -7.08
C GLU A 34 -26.17 0.56 -7.16
N ARG A 35 -27.29 0.32 -6.48
CA ARG A 35 -28.41 1.28 -6.43
C ARG A 35 -28.00 2.65 -5.89
N VAL A 36 -27.13 2.68 -4.88
CA VAL A 36 -26.62 3.94 -4.34
C VAL A 36 -25.68 4.63 -5.34
N LEU A 37 -24.76 3.88 -5.96
CA LEU A 37 -23.84 4.43 -6.97
C LEU A 37 -24.59 5.00 -8.19
N ASP A 38 -25.65 4.33 -8.64
CA ASP A 38 -26.51 4.83 -9.70
C ASP A 38 -27.19 6.14 -9.30
N SER A 39 -27.66 6.24 -8.05
CA SER A 39 -28.24 7.47 -7.51
C SER A 39 -27.23 8.61 -7.46
N VAL A 40 -25.95 8.32 -7.15
CA VAL A 40 -24.87 9.31 -7.16
C VAL A 40 -24.63 9.86 -8.57
N ARG A 41 -24.68 9.02 -9.60
CA ARG A 41 -24.49 9.43 -11.01
C ARG A 41 -25.56 10.42 -11.49
N LEU A 42 -26.72 10.47 -10.85
CA LEU A 42 -27.81 11.40 -11.17
C LEU A 42 -27.67 12.78 -10.52
N THR A 43 -26.69 12.97 -9.63
CA THR A 43 -26.47 14.24 -8.93
C THR A 43 -25.55 15.19 -9.71
N SER A 44 -25.68 16.49 -9.43
CA SER A 44 -24.77 17.53 -9.92
C SER A 44 -24.05 18.16 -8.73
N GLY A 45 -22.72 18.09 -8.71
CA GLY A 45 -21.88 18.66 -7.65
C GLY A 45 -21.30 17.62 -6.70
N LEU A 46 -20.03 17.84 -6.31
CA LEU A 46 -19.26 16.90 -5.49
C LEU A 46 -19.88 16.67 -4.12
N ALA A 47 -20.33 17.74 -3.47
CA ALA A 47 -20.92 17.66 -2.13
C ALA A 47 -22.27 16.95 -2.15
N GLU A 48 -23.10 17.21 -3.16
CA GLU A 48 -24.37 16.54 -3.38
C GLU A 48 -24.20 15.05 -3.66
N SER A 49 -23.26 14.69 -4.54
CA SER A 49 -22.88 13.30 -4.81
C SER A 49 -22.41 12.58 -3.55
N ALA A 50 -21.51 13.22 -2.80
CA ALA A 50 -20.99 12.67 -1.55
C ALA A 50 -22.08 12.52 -0.48
N GLY A 51 -23.03 13.46 -0.43
CA GLY A 51 -24.19 13.40 0.47
C GLY A 51 -25.15 12.25 0.15
N VAL A 52 -25.42 12.01 -1.14
CA VAL A 52 -26.21 10.86 -1.60
C VAL A 52 -25.48 9.55 -1.31
N LEU A 53 -24.16 9.52 -1.49
CA LEU A 53 -23.34 8.36 -1.20
C LEU A 53 -23.34 8.03 0.30
N LEU A 54 -23.11 9.01 1.17
CA LEU A 54 -23.11 8.85 2.62
C LEU A 54 -24.47 8.37 3.12
N ALA A 55 -25.53 9.12 2.80
CA ALA A 55 -26.86 8.82 3.28
C ALA A 55 -27.41 7.53 2.68
N GLY A 56 -27.10 7.25 1.41
CA GLY A 56 -27.51 6.03 0.72
C GLY A 56 -26.92 4.78 1.35
N LEU A 57 -25.61 4.76 1.60
CA LEU A 57 -24.93 3.59 2.18
C LEU A 57 -25.33 3.36 3.65
N VAL A 58 -25.42 4.42 4.47
CA VAL A 58 -25.84 4.29 5.88
C VAL A 58 -27.27 3.76 6.00
N ARG A 59 -28.16 4.14 5.09
CA ARG A 59 -29.57 3.68 5.09
C ARG A 59 -29.74 2.29 4.48
N ALA A 60 -29.04 2.01 3.38
CA ALA A 60 -29.16 0.73 2.68
C ALA A 60 -28.50 -0.42 3.44
N ARG A 61 -27.61 -0.08 4.37
CA ARG A 61 -26.90 -1.02 5.25
C ARG A 61 -26.20 -2.19 4.56
N PRO A 62 -25.44 -1.95 3.48
CA PRO A 62 -24.88 -3.05 2.70
C PRO A 62 -23.74 -3.77 3.42
N PHE A 63 -23.14 -3.22 4.48
CA PHE A 63 -21.93 -3.73 5.15
C PHE A 63 -22.20 -4.28 6.56
N GLY A 64 -23.46 -4.49 6.94
CA GLY A 64 -23.84 -5.03 8.25
C GLY A 64 -23.48 -4.08 9.41
N GLY A 65 -22.85 -4.57 10.48
CA GLY A 65 -22.56 -3.75 11.67
C GLY A 65 -21.61 -2.56 11.47
N ALA A 66 -21.02 -2.39 10.27
CA ALA A 66 -19.97 -1.41 9.99
C ALA A 66 -20.38 -0.29 9.01
N ASP A 67 -21.67 -0.17 8.67
CA ASP A 67 -22.15 0.72 7.61
C ASP A 67 -21.70 2.17 7.74
N ARG A 68 -21.75 2.72 8.96
CA ARG A 68 -21.34 4.09 9.23
C ARG A 68 -19.87 4.32 8.87
N VAL A 69 -19.00 3.43 9.35
CA VAL A 69 -17.54 3.52 9.14
C VAL A 69 -17.20 3.34 7.66
N VAL A 70 -17.77 2.32 7.01
CA VAL A 70 -17.48 2.02 5.61
C VAL A 70 -18.03 3.13 4.70
N ALA A 71 -19.24 3.66 4.97
CA ALA A 71 -19.81 4.76 4.21
C ALA A 71 -18.97 6.04 4.30
N VAL A 72 -18.46 6.40 5.48
CA VAL A 72 -17.56 7.55 5.65
C VAL A 72 -16.26 7.33 4.87
N ALA A 73 -15.64 6.15 4.96
CA ALA A 73 -14.42 5.83 4.22
C ALA A 73 -14.61 5.92 2.70
N ILE A 74 -15.76 5.45 2.19
CA ILE A 74 -16.10 5.55 0.76
C ILE A 74 -16.28 7.01 0.34
N VAL A 75 -16.90 7.83 1.18
CA VAL A 75 -17.09 9.27 0.91
C VAL A 75 -15.76 10.01 0.90
N LEU A 76 -14.86 9.72 1.84
CA LEU A 76 -13.50 10.28 1.84
C LEU A 76 -12.74 9.92 0.55
N GLN A 77 -12.81 8.65 0.14
CA GLN A 77 -12.17 8.20 -1.10
C GLN A 77 -12.80 8.87 -2.34
N PHE A 78 -14.13 9.01 -2.38
CA PHE A 78 -14.84 9.69 -3.45
C PHE A 78 -14.49 11.18 -3.56
N VAL A 79 -14.36 11.87 -2.42
CA VAL A 79 -13.95 13.28 -2.36
C VAL A 79 -12.49 13.44 -2.81
N SER A 80 -11.60 12.58 -2.32
CA SER A 80 -10.18 12.56 -2.71
C SER A 80 -9.99 12.27 -4.21
N LEU A 81 -10.74 11.31 -4.76
CA LEU A 81 -10.77 10.99 -6.19
C LEU A 81 -11.15 12.20 -7.06
N ASN A 82 -11.86 13.17 -6.49
CA ASN A 82 -12.27 14.41 -7.13
C ASN A 82 -11.43 15.64 -6.70
N ARG A 83 -10.22 15.39 -6.17
CA ARG A 83 -9.22 16.41 -5.81
C ARG A 83 -9.70 17.44 -4.79
N ALA A 84 -10.53 17.00 -3.85
CA ALA A 84 -10.91 17.79 -2.70
C ALA A 84 -10.60 17.04 -1.41
N GLU A 85 -10.63 17.77 -0.30
CA GLU A 85 -10.44 17.23 1.04
C GLU A 85 -11.69 17.51 1.88
N LEU A 86 -12.10 16.54 2.68
CA LEU A 86 -13.25 16.66 3.57
C LEU A 86 -12.75 16.73 5.00
N GLN A 87 -12.93 17.90 5.62
CA GLN A 87 -12.70 18.06 7.04
C GLN A 87 -13.72 17.24 7.83
N LEU A 88 -13.28 16.46 8.83
CA LEU A 88 -14.15 15.66 9.68
C LEU A 88 -14.34 16.25 11.08
N GLU A 89 -13.53 17.23 11.44
CA GLU A 89 -13.63 17.91 12.73
C GLU A 89 -14.72 18.99 12.72
N PRO A 90 -15.40 19.24 13.85
CA PRO A 90 -15.47 18.36 15.02
C PRO A 90 -16.17 17.03 14.71
N VAL A 91 -15.63 15.92 15.21
CA VAL A 91 -16.13 14.57 14.92
C VAL A 91 -17.56 14.34 15.44
N GLU A 92 -17.93 15.02 16.53
CA GLU A 92 -19.26 14.91 17.13
C GLU A 92 -20.36 15.31 16.13
N ASP A 93 -20.10 16.31 15.28
CA ASP A 93 -21.04 16.75 14.25
C ASP A 93 -21.25 15.69 13.16
N VAL A 94 -20.22 14.89 12.86
CA VAL A 94 -20.29 13.78 11.90
C VAL A 94 -21.12 12.65 12.50
N ASP A 95 -20.91 12.33 13.77
CA ASP A 95 -21.67 11.30 14.48
C ASP A 95 -23.15 11.68 14.60
N ASP A 96 -23.46 12.93 14.95
CA ASP A 96 -24.82 13.47 15.00
C ASP A 96 -25.51 13.39 13.63
N LEU A 97 -24.80 13.73 12.55
CA LEU A 97 -25.33 13.59 11.20
C LEU A 97 -25.64 12.11 10.88
N LEU A 98 -24.72 11.19 11.19
CA LEU A 98 -24.90 9.77 10.94
C LEU A 98 -26.05 9.17 11.76
N ASP A 99 -26.23 9.61 13.01
CA ASP A 99 -27.36 9.21 13.86
C ASP A 99 -28.68 9.65 13.23
N ARG A 100 -28.77 10.92 12.83
CA ARG A 100 -29.95 11.46 12.14
C ARG A 100 -30.22 10.79 10.80
N ILE A 101 -29.19 10.44 10.02
CA ILE A 101 -29.36 9.68 8.77
C ILE A 101 -29.91 8.28 9.08
N THR A 102 -29.39 7.64 10.12
CA THR A 102 -29.81 6.30 10.57
C THR A 102 -31.25 6.30 11.07
N ALA A 103 -31.66 7.37 11.78
CA ALA A 103 -33.04 7.59 12.24
C ALA A 103 -34.00 8.04 11.12
N GLY A 104 -33.48 8.34 9.91
CA GLY A 104 -34.28 8.85 8.80
C GLY A 104 -34.64 10.34 8.90
N GLU A 105 -34.09 11.05 9.88
CA GLU A 105 -34.33 12.45 10.18
C GLU A 105 -33.48 13.42 9.36
N ALA A 106 -32.35 12.96 8.81
CA ALA A 106 -31.51 13.74 7.91
C ALA A 106 -31.58 13.21 6.47
N SER A 107 -31.90 14.09 5.53
CA SER A 107 -31.95 13.83 4.09
C SER A 107 -30.55 13.80 3.45
N TYR A 108 -30.45 13.20 2.26
CA TYR A 108 -29.20 13.27 1.46
C TYR A 108 -28.81 14.72 1.10
N ARG A 109 -29.78 15.63 1.04
CA ARG A 109 -29.54 17.07 0.80
C ARG A 109 -28.88 17.72 2.01
N GLU A 110 -29.31 17.39 3.22
CA GLU A 110 -28.65 17.85 4.45
C GLU A 110 -27.25 17.26 4.59
N ALA A 111 -27.07 15.96 4.28
CA ALA A 111 -25.74 15.34 4.22
C ALA A 111 -24.83 16.06 3.20
N GLY A 112 -25.36 16.40 2.02
CA GLY A 112 -24.60 17.16 1.02
C GLY A 112 -24.28 18.59 1.45
N ALA A 113 -25.18 19.26 2.17
CA ALA A 113 -24.93 20.60 2.72
C ALA A 113 -23.82 20.56 3.80
N PHE A 114 -23.87 19.56 4.68
CA PHE A 114 -22.84 19.31 5.69
C PHE A 114 -21.46 19.07 5.07
N ILE A 115 -21.40 18.22 4.05
CA ILE A 115 -20.16 17.95 3.33
C ILE A 115 -19.66 19.21 2.65
N ARG A 116 -20.54 19.97 1.97
CA ARG A 116 -20.17 21.22 1.29
C ARG A 116 -19.50 22.22 2.23
N SER A 117 -20.02 22.40 3.46
CA SER A 117 -19.43 23.32 4.44
C SER A 117 -18.04 22.89 4.93
N ARG A 118 -17.61 21.66 4.65
CA ARG A 118 -16.35 21.07 5.09
C ARG A 118 -15.42 20.65 3.94
N LEU A 119 -15.72 21.05 2.70
CA LEU A 119 -14.86 20.78 1.55
C LEU A 119 -13.81 21.87 1.38
N GLU A 120 -12.54 21.46 1.30
CA GLU A 120 -11.41 22.31 0.92
C GLU A 120 -10.88 21.89 -0.45
N HIS A 121 -10.58 22.87 -1.32
CA HIS A 121 -10.00 22.60 -2.65
C HIS A 121 -8.48 22.59 -2.54
N ARG A 122 -7.83 21.48 -2.87
CA ARG A 122 -6.37 21.39 -2.91
C ARG A 122 -5.83 22.05 -4.18
N PRO A 123 -4.92 23.03 -4.12
CA PRO A 123 -4.20 23.52 -5.29
C PRO A 123 -3.18 22.46 -5.74
N VAL A 124 -3.30 22.00 -6.99
CA VAL A 124 -2.45 20.93 -7.58
C VAL A 124 -1.02 21.43 -7.75
N ARG A 125 -0.04 20.74 -7.13
CA ARG A 125 1.38 20.92 -7.44
C ARG A 125 1.78 19.98 -8.59
N PRO A 126 2.78 20.32 -9.43
CA PRO A 126 3.24 19.44 -10.51
C PRO A 126 3.66 18.04 -10.05
N GLU A 127 4.02 17.90 -8.77
CA GLU A 127 4.35 16.66 -8.09
C GLU A 127 3.14 15.71 -7.93
N ASP A 128 1.93 16.26 -7.79
CA ASP A 128 0.68 15.51 -7.62
C ASP A 128 0.18 14.90 -8.96
N LEU A 129 0.70 15.35 -10.10
CA LEU A 129 0.32 14.85 -11.43
C LEU A 129 0.82 13.42 -11.70
N GLN A 130 1.82 12.93 -10.95
CA GLN A 130 2.32 11.56 -11.08
C GLN A 130 1.41 10.51 -10.42
N GLU A 131 0.61 10.88 -9.41
CA GLU A 131 -0.38 9.98 -8.80
C GLU A 131 -1.66 9.85 -9.63
N ASP A 132 -2.03 10.89 -10.37
CA ASP A 132 -3.25 10.93 -11.17
C ASP A 132 -3.19 10.12 -12.48
N LEU A 133 -1.99 9.78 -12.97
CA LEU A 133 -1.80 8.88 -14.11
C LEU A 133 -2.08 7.40 -13.77
N ARG A 134 -2.33 7.07 -12.48
CA ARG A 134 -2.40 5.70 -11.98
C ARG A 134 -3.77 5.02 -12.18
N LEU A 135 -4.81 5.79 -12.51
CA LEU A 135 -6.18 5.28 -12.71
C LEU A 135 -6.51 4.90 -14.17
N ASP A 136 -5.84 5.51 -15.16
CA ASP A 136 -6.11 5.23 -16.59
C ASP A 136 -5.48 3.92 -17.09
N LEU A 137 -4.62 3.27 -16.30
CA LEU A 137 -3.97 1.99 -16.63
C LEU A 137 -4.69 0.75 -16.07
N LEU A 138 -5.80 0.93 -15.34
CA LEU A 138 -6.54 -0.18 -14.70
C LEU A 138 -7.78 -0.63 -15.48
N LEU A 139 -8.11 -0.01 -16.61
CA LEU A 139 -9.26 -0.39 -17.44
C LEU A 139 -8.90 -0.46 -18.93
N SER A 140 -8.30 -1.58 -19.34
CA SER A 140 -8.43 -2.07 -20.73
C SER A 140 -8.41 -3.60 -20.74
N GLU A 141 -9.60 -4.17 -20.98
CA GLU A 141 -9.97 -5.48 -21.60
C GLU A 141 -9.14 -6.73 -21.23
N GLU A 142 -9.70 -7.89 -20.88
CA GLU A 142 -10.74 -8.64 -21.60
C GLU A 142 -11.24 -9.82 -20.75
N THR A 143 -12.45 -10.29 -21.06
CA THR A 143 -13.21 -11.39 -20.46
C THR A 143 -12.59 -12.76 -20.76
N LEU A 144 -12.63 -13.74 -19.83
CA LEU A 144 -13.10 -15.14 -20.05
C LEU A 144 -12.83 -16.08 -18.86
N THR A 145 -13.65 -17.12 -18.84
CA THR A 145 -14.07 -18.01 -17.75
C THR A 145 -13.21 -19.26 -17.52
N LEU A 146 -13.37 -19.83 -16.31
CA LEU A 146 -13.26 -21.25 -15.89
C LEU A 146 -11.89 -21.85 -15.50
N ASP A 147 -11.92 -22.41 -14.27
CA ASP A 147 -11.12 -23.45 -13.61
C ASP A 147 -9.63 -23.61 -13.91
N VAL A 148 -8.77 -23.40 -12.90
CA VAL A 148 -7.87 -24.42 -12.28
C VAL A 148 -7.20 -23.79 -11.06
N GLU A 149 -7.20 -24.53 -9.95
CA GLU A 149 -6.73 -24.23 -8.60
C GLU A 149 -5.19 -23.96 -8.45
N GLN A 150 -4.45 -23.52 -9.47
CA GLN A 150 -2.97 -23.40 -9.39
C GLN A 150 -2.29 -22.20 -10.11
N GLU A 151 -3.00 -21.14 -10.50
CA GLU A 151 -2.33 -19.95 -11.06
C GLU A 151 -2.84 -18.66 -10.42
N TRP A 152 -2.25 -18.30 -9.27
CA TRP A 152 -2.54 -17.02 -8.59
C TRP A 152 -2.04 -15.77 -9.36
N TRP A 153 -1.37 -15.98 -10.49
CA TRP A 153 -0.61 -14.99 -11.27
C TRP A 153 -1.38 -14.21 -12.33
N ARG A 154 -2.61 -14.62 -12.67
CA ARG A 154 -3.38 -14.00 -13.77
C ARG A 154 -4.47 -13.09 -13.20
N GLY A 155 -4.19 -11.79 -13.16
CA GLY A 155 -5.17 -10.73 -12.92
C GLY A 155 -5.18 -10.14 -11.49
N ILE A 156 -5.69 -8.90 -11.40
CA ILE A 156 -6.06 -8.00 -10.28
C ILE A 156 -5.77 -8.45 -8.83
N ARG A 157 -5.97 -9.73 -8.47
CA ARG A 157 -5.66 -10.33 -7.17
C ARG A 157 -4.20 -10.18 -6.74
N MET A 158 -3.24 -10.11 -7.68
CA MET A 158 -1.83 -9.91 -7.33
C MET A 158 -1.63 -8.58 -6.62
N TYR A 159 -2.08 -7.47 -7.21
CA TYR A 159 -1.81 -6.13 -6.67
C TYR A 159 -2.43 -5.90 -5.30
N GLU A 160 -3.65 -6.38 -5.04
CA GLU A 160 -4.36 -6.21 -3.77
C GLU A 160 -3.56 -6.70 -2.55
N GLN A 161 -2.73 -7.71 -2.78
CA GLN A 161 -1.91 -8.35 -1.75
C GLN A 161 -0.60 -7.63 -1.45
N PHE A 162 -0.15 -6.72 -2.31
CA PHE A 162 1.04 -5.91 -2.06
C PHE A 162 0.66 -4.56 -1.46
N SER A 163 1.43 -4.13 -0.48
CA SER A 163 1.44 -2.75 0.03
C SER A 163 1.85 -1.76 -1.06
N ASP A 164 1.48 -0.50 -0.91
CA ASP A 164 1.82 0.53 -1.90
C ASP A 164 3.34 0.66 -2.17
N PRO A 165 4.23 0.60 -1.16
CA PRO A 165 5.67 0.53 -1.39
C PRO A 165 6.09 -0.71 -2.19
N ALA A 166 5.51 -1.89 -1.90
CA ALA A 166 5.82 -3.10 -2.64
C ALA A 166 5.31 -3.06 -4.09
N ARG A 167 4.15 -2.45 -4.35
CA ARG A 167 3.69 -2.19 -5.72
C ARG A 167 4.62 -1.22 -6.45
N ARG A 168 5.14 -0.21 -5.76
CA ARG A 168 6.12 0.73 -6.31
C ARG A 168 7.41 0.01 -6.71
N VAL A 169 7.92 -0.88 -5.87
CA VAL A 169 9.07 -1.76 -6.21
C VAL A 169 8.85 -2.54 -7.50
N ILE A 170 7.65 -3.10 -7.70
CA ILE A 170 7.30 -3.87 -8.90
C ILE A 170 7.31 -2.97 -10.15
N VAL A 171 6.74 -1.76 -10.05
CA VAL A 171 6.75 -0.79 -11.16
C VAL A 171 8.17 -0.36 -11.49
N LEU A 172 8.98 -0.02 -10.47
CA LEU A 172 10.38 0.33 -10.64
C LEU A 172 11.18 -0.81 -11.28
N ALA A 173 10.92 -2.06 -10.90
CA ALA A 173 11.55 -3.22 -11.54
C ALA A 173 11.22 -3.32 -13.05
N GLN A 174 9.98 -3.02 -13.44
CA GLN A 174 9.61 -2.97 -14.86
C GLN A 174 10.30 -1.81 -15.60
N GLU A 175 10.42 -0.65 -14.97
CA GLU A 175 11.15 0.50 -15.52
C GLU A 175 12.63 0.19 -15.70
N GLU A 176 13.24 -0.51 -14.74
CA GLU A 176 14.63 -0.95 -14.80
C GLU A 176 14.85 -1.94 -15.95
N ALA A 177 13.95 -2.93 -16.11
CA ALA A 177 13.99 -3.85 -17.24
C ALA A 177 13.88 -3.11 -18.60
N ARG A 178 12.99 -2.11 -18.71
CA ARG A 178 12.89 -1.24 -19.90
C ARG A 178 14.19 -0.49 -20.14
N SER A 179 14.78 0.11 -19.11
CA SER A 179 16.00 0.92 -19.23
C SER A 179 17.21 0.12 -19.71
N LEU A 180 17.23 -1.19 -19.41
CA LEU A 180 18.26 -2.14 -19.81
C LEU A 180 17.93 -2.87 -21.13
N ASP A 181 16.82 -2.49 -21.78
CA ASP A 181 16.31 -3.10 -23.01
C ASP A 181 15.96 -4.60 -22.87
N HIS A 182 15.66 -5.05 -21.64
CA HIS A 182 15.32 -6.44 -21.32
C HIS A 182 13.85 -6.76 -21.57
N ALA A 183 13.58 -7.88 -22.25
CA ALA A 183 12.23 -8.31 -22.61
C ALA A 183 11.43 -8.99 -21.47
N TYR A 184 12.06 -9.22 -20.31
CA TYR A 184 11.44 -9.88 -19.16
C TYR A 184 11.92 -9.23 -17.85
N VAL A 185 11.06 -9.23 -16.83
CA VAL A 185 11.44 -8.81 -15.47
C VAL A 185 11.92 -10.01 -14.66
N GLY A 186 13.22 -10.05 -14.40
CA GLY A 186 13.90 -11.03 -13.54
C GLY A 186 14.06 -10.59 -12.08
N THR A 187 14.70 -11.43 -11.26
CA THR A 187 14.92 -11.16 -9.83
C THR A 187 15.93 -10.03 -9.59
N GLU A 188 16.83 -9.80 -10.55
CA GLU A 188 17.76 -8.68 -10.59
C GLU A 188 17.08 -7.33 -10.77
N HIS A 189 16.00 -7.29 -11.55
CA HIS A 189 15.20 -6.09 -11.71
C HIS A 189 14.36 -5.81 -10.47
N LEU A 190 13.85 -6.86 -9.80
CA LEU A 190 13.22 -6.72 -8.50
C LEU A 190 14.19 -6.16 -7.45
N LEU A 191 15.44 -6.64 -7.44
CA LEU A 191 16.48 -6.09 -6.58
C LEU A 191 16.74 -4.60 -6.87
N LEU A 192 16.83 -4.20 -8.14
CA LEU A 192 16.95 -2.79 -8.52
C LEU A 192 15.74 -1.96 -8.07
N GLY A 193 14.53 -2.49 -8.23
CA GLY A 193 13.31 -1.84 -7.76
C GLY A 193 13.29 -1.64 -6.23
N LEU A 194 13.76 -2.64 -5.47
CA LEU A 194 13.87 -2.57 -4.02
C LEU A 194 14.84 -1.48 -3.57
N ILE A 195 15.99 -1.35 -4.25
CA ILE A 195 16.98 -0.33 -3.93
C ILE A 195 16.48 1.06 -4.32
N THR A 196 15.80 1.17 -5.47
CA THR A 196 15.33 2.45 -6.03
C THR A 196 14.15 3.02 -5.26
N GLU A 197 13.32 2.18 -4.65
CA GLU A 197 12.23 2.63 -3.77
C GLU A 197 12.77 3.44 -2.57
N GLY A 198 13.95 3.05 -2.05
CA GLY A 198 14.81 3.89 -1.20
C GLY A 198 14.34 4.12 0.24
N GLN A 199 13.05 3.98 0.54
CA GLN A 199 12.50 4.30 1.86
C GLN A 199 12.25 3.07 2.73
N SER A 200 12.04 1.92 2.12
CA SER A 200 11.72 0.67 2.80
C SER A 200 12.86 0.07 3.61
N ILE A 201 12.50 -0.82 4.56
CA ILE A 201 13.45 -1.62 5.33
C ILE A 201 14.41 -2.38 4.39
N ALA A 202 13.90 -2.91 3.27
CA ALA A 202 14.72 -3.59 2.28
C ALA A 202 15.84 -2.67 1.75
N ALA A 203 15.51 -1.47 1.29
CA ALA A 203 16.51 -0.50 0.81
C ALA A 203 17.52 -0.13 1.91
N ARG A 204 17.03 0.10 3.14
CA ARG A 204 17.85 0.45 4.32
C ARG A 204 18.80 -0.67 4.75
N VAL A 205 18.44 -1.93 4.54
CA VAL A 205 19.33 -3.08 4.82
C VAL A 205 20.40 -3.23 3.75
N LEU A 206 20.05 -2.99 2.48
CA LEU A 206 20.97 -3.14 1.34
C LEU A 206 22.02 -2.02 1.28
N ALA A 207 21.64 -0.77 1.53
CA ALA A 207 22.51 0.38 1.32
C ALA A 207 23.81 0.37 2.19
N PRO A 208 23.77 0.09 3.50
CA PRO A 208 24.98 0.02 4.34
C PRO A 208 25.93 -1.13 3.96
N LEU A 209 25.44 -2.13 3.22
CA LEU A 209 26.23 -3.26 2.73
C LEU A 209 26.89 -2.96 1.37
N GLY A 210 26.80 -1.72 0.87
CA GLY A 210 27.35 -1.32 -0.42
C GLY A 210 26.56 -1.84 -1.61
N ILE A 211 25.38 -2.45 -1.40
CA ILE A 211 24.49 -2.89 -2.47
C ILE A 211 23.70 -1.67 -2.97
N THR A 212 24.30 -0.95 -3.92
CA THR A 212 23.73 0.26 -4.53
C THR A 212 23.11 -0.03 -5.89
N ALA A 213 22.18 0.81 -6.35
CA ALA A 213 21.55 0.65 -7.64
C ALA A 213 22.59 0.63 -8.77
N THR A 214 23.60 1.51 -8.71
CA THR A 214 24.70 1.55 -9.68
C THR A 214 25.48 0.23 -9.70
N ALA A 215 25.95 -0.26 -8.55
CA ALA A 215 26.71 -1.51 -8.47
C ALA A 215 25.90 -2.72 -8.96
N VAL A 216 24.61 -2.76 -8.66
CA VAL A 216 23.71 -3.81 -9.15
C VAL A 216 23.52 -3.69 -10.66
N LYS A 217 23.27 -2.50 -11.22
CA LYS A 217 23.12 -2.30 -12.68
C LYS A 217 24.36 -2.74 -13.45
N ASP A 218 25.54 -2.38 -12.96
CA ASP A 218 26.82 -2.77 -13.57
C ASP A 218 26.96 -4.30 -13.63
N LEU A 219 26.62 -4.99 -12.54
CA LEU A 219 26.64 -6.45 -12.50
C LEU A 219 25.55 -7.09 -13.36
N VAL A 220 24.36 -6.50 -13.45
CA VAL A 220 23.31 -6.96 -14.37
C VAL A 220 23.81 -6.90 -15.81
N LEU A 221 24.43 -5.80 -16.21
CA LEU A 221 25.01 -5.63 -17.54
C LEU A 221 26.20 -6.59 -17.78
N GLU A 222 27.00 -6.89 -16.76
CA GLU A 222 28.09 -7.88 -16.85
C GLU A 222 27.55 -9.31 -17.06
N ILE A 223 26.49 -9.69 -16.34
CA ILE A 223 25.98 -11.08 -16.32
C ILE A 223 25.04 -11.36 -17.50
N ILE A 224 24.11 -10.44 -17.77
CA ILE A 224 23.04 -10.63 -18.78
C ILE A 224 23.38 -9.89 -20.09
N GLY A 225 24.14 -8.80 -20.02
CA GLY A 225 24.34 -7.87 -21.13
C GLY A 225 23.21 -6.85 -21.24
N ARG A 226 23.29 -5.98 -22.24
CA ARG A 226 22.17 -5.11 -22.63
C ARG A 226 21.23 -5.87 -23.57
N GLY A 227 19.92 -5.73 -23.39
CA GLY A 227 18.95 -6.41 -24.23
C GLY A 227 18.84 -5.82 -25.64
N LYS A 228 18.02 -6.46 -26.48
CA LYS A 228 17.85 -6.11 -27.91
C LYS A 228 16.58 -5.29 -28.20
N GLY A 229 15.99 -4.70 -27.15
CA GLY A 229 14.78 -3.89 -27.21
C GLY A 229 13.55 -4.63 -26.70
N THR A 230 12.59 -3.84 -26.22
CA THR A 230 11.30 -4.28 -25.70
C THR A 230 10.24 -4.22 -26.81
N ALA A 231 9.40 -5.24 -26.96
CA ALA A 231 8.18 -5.14 -27.77
C ALA A 231 7.18 -4.17 -27.11
N ASP A 232 6.44 -3.40 -27.90
CA ASP A 232 5.38 -2.51 -27.40
C ASP A 232 4.35 -3.32 -26.59
N GLY A 233 4.27 -3.06 -25.28
CA GLY A 233 3.38 -3.79 -24.36
C GLY A 233 3.88 -3.86 -22.91
N SER A 234 3.17 -4.65 -22.08
CA SER A 234 3.62 -4.92 -20.70
C SER A 234 4.75 -5.96 -20.69
N ILE A 235 5.83 -5.70 -19.94
CA ILE A 235 6.96 -6.62 -19.82
C ILE A 235 6.57 -7.74 -18.83
N PRO A 236 6.56 -9.01 -19.24
CA PRO A 236 6.20 -10.12 -18.37
C PRO A 236 7.30 -10.44 -17.35
N PHE A 237 6.89 -10.95 -16.18
CA PHE A 237 7.81 -11.49 -15.18
C PHE A 237 8.31 -12.89 -15.58
N THR A 238 9.58 -13.15 -15.32
CA THR A 238 10.17 -14.50 -15.44
C THR A 238 9.54 -15.48 -14.44
N PRO A 239 9.58 -16.80 -14.70
CA PRO A 239 9.13 -17.80 -13.72
C PRO A 239 9.81 -17.68 -12.35
N ARG A 240 11.10 -17.33 -12.32
CA ARG A 240 11.84 -17.10 -11.06
C ARG A 240 11.34 -15.87 -10.31
N ALA A 241 11.16 -14.74 -11.01
CA ALA A 241 10.60 -13.53 -10.41
C ALA A 241 9.19 -13.78 -9.85
N LYS A 242 8.40 -14.60 -10.55
CA LYS A 242 7.13 -15.12 -10.01
C LYS A 242 7.39 -15.88 -8.71
N SER A 243 8.16 -16.97 -8.71
CA SER A 243 8.45 -17.73 -7.48
C SER A 243 8.98 -16.88 -6.30
N THR A 244 9.74 -15.81 -6.57
CA THR A 244 10.13 -14.81 -5.56
C THR A 244 8.92 -14.14 -4.89
N PHE A 245 7.88 -13.78 -5.66
CA PHE A 245 6.64 -13.26 -5.10
C PHE A 245 5.84 -14.32 -4.32
N GLU A 246 5.85 -15.60 -4.74
CA GLU A 246 5.25 -16.72 -4.00
C GLU A 246 5.84 -16.83 -2.61
N TYR A 247 7.17 -16.79 -2.57
CA TYR A 247 7.91 -16.84 -1.34
C TYR A 247 7.62 -15.62 -0.47
N ALA A 248 7.66 -14.41 -1.03
CA ALA A 248 7.34 -13.17 -0.32
C ALA A 248 5.93 -13.20 0.30
N TRP A 249 4.95 -13.74 -0.42
CA TRP A 249 3.59 -13.93 0.06
C TRP A 249 3.50 -14.95 1.20
N GLY A 250 4.20 -16.08 1.08
CA GLY A 250 4.30 -17.06 2.16
C GLY A 250 4.91 -16.46 3.43
N GLU A 251 6.02 -15.72 3.28
CA GLU A 251 6.72 -15.06 4.39
C GLU A 251 5.86 -14.00 5.09
N SER A 252 5.09 -13.21 4.33
CA SER A 252 4.20 -12.19 4.91
C SER A 252 3.09 -12.84 5.73
N ARG A 253 2.49 -13.93 5.23
CA ARG A 253 1.46 -14.68 5.96
C ARG A 253 2.01 -15.36 7.20
N ALA A 254 3.21 -15.95 7.13
CA ALA A 254 3.85 -16.58 8.26
C ALA A 254 4.09 -15.60 9.43
N ARG A 255 4.26 -14.32 9.12
CA ARG A 255 4.42 -13.22 10.08
C ARG A 255 3.12 -12.50 10.45
N GLY A 256 1.98 -12.96 9.92
CA GLY A 256 0.68 -12.34 10.19
C GLY A 256 0.48 -10.96 9.53
N ALA A 257 1.31 -10.60 8.55
CA ALA A 257 1.17 -9.36 7.82
C ALA A 257 -0.04 -9.41 6.87
N GLU A 258 -0.87 -8.36 6.88
CA GLU A 258 -2.05 -8.23 6.01
C GLU A 258 -1.68 -8.04 4.53
N GLN A 259 -0.47 -7.54 4.25
CA GLN A 259 0.02 -7.27 2.89
C GLN A 259 1.51 -7.60 2.76
N VAL A 260 1.93 -7.95 1.56
CA VAL A 260 3.34 -8.09 1.18
C VAL A 260 3.99 -6.72 1.13
N ARG A 261 5.12 -6.61 1.82
CA ARG A 261 5.93 -5.40 1.95
C ARG A 261 7.28 -5.58 1.25
N PRO A 262 8.03 -4.51 0.95
CA PRO A 262 9.34 -4.62 0.27
C PRO A 262 10.33 -5.58 0.96
N GLU A 263 10.33 -5.66 2.29
CA GLU A 263 11.13 -6.61 3.05
C GLU A 263 10.79 -8.08 2.73
N HIS A 264 9.52 -8.41 2.51
CA HIS A 264 9.11 -9.75 2.10
C HIS A 264 9.57 -10.06 0.67
N LEU A 265 9.51 -9.07 -0.22
CA LEU A 265 10.05 -9.20 -1.59
C LEU A 265 11.56 -9.47 -1.54
N LEU A 266 12.29 -8.75 -0.69
CA LEU A 266 13.73 -8.97 -0.51
C LEU A 266 14.01 -10.37 0.07
N LEU A 267 13.22 -10.86 1.03
CA LEU A 267 13.31 -12.25 1.51
C LEU A 267 13.16 -13.26 0.36
N GLY A 268 12.25 -13.01 -0.58
CA GLY A 268 12.09 -13.83 -1.79
C GLY A 268 13.30 -13.80 -2.72
N VAL A 269 13.92 -12.63 -2.91
CA VAL A 269 15.18 -12.52 -3.69
C VAL A 269 16.32 -13.25 -2.98
N LEU A 270 16.42 -13.13 -1.66
CA LEU A 270 17.43 -13.81 -0.84
C LEU A 270 17.23 -15.33 -0.77
N ASN A 271 16.00 -15.81 -0.99
CA ASN A 271 15.69 -17.23 -1.05
C ASN A 271 16.11 -17.86 -2.39
N ASP A 272 15.93 -17.13 -3.49
CA ASP A 272 16.38 -17.55 -4.81
C ASP A 272 17.87 -17.27 -5.03
N ARG A 273 18.74 -18.00 -4.33
CA ARG A 273 20.22 -17.84 -4.41
C ARG A 273 20.77 -18.04 -5.81
N ASP A 274 20.14 -18.94 -6.57
CA ASP A 274 20.53 -19.24 -7.95
C ASP A 274 19.96 -18.23 -8.96
N GLY A 275 19.00 -17.40 -8.54
CA GLY A 275 18.50 -16.28 -9.34
C GLY A 275 19.54 -15.18 -9.47
N VAL A 276 19.47 -14.42 -10.56
CA VAL A 276 20.46 -13.36 -10.84
C VAL A 276 20.51 -12.32 -9.72
N GLY A 277 19.36 -11.94 -9.14
CA GLY A 277 19.32 -11.08 -7.96
C GLY A 277 20.09 -11.64 -6.75
N GLY A 278 19.90 -12.93 -6.42
CA GLY A 278 20.61 -13.60 -5.34
C GLY A 278 22.12 -13.74 -5.59
N GLN A 279 22.50 -14.04 -6.83
CA GLN A 279 23.90 -14.09 -7.24
C GLN A 279 24.58 -12.71 -7.15
N ILE A 280 23.90 -11.64 -7.56
CA ILE A 280 24.40 -10.26 -7.44
C ILE A 280 24.61 -9.88 -5.97
N ILE A 281 23.64 -10.17 -5.10
CA ILE A 281 23.78 -9.93 -3.66
C ILE A 281 24.98 -10.70 -3.11
N THR A 282 25.15 -11.96 -3.50
CA THR A 282 26.30 -12.78 -3.08
C THR A 282 27.63 -12.18 -3.55
N LYS A 283 27.70 -11.67 -4.79
CA LYS A 283 28.89 -11.03 -5.36
C LYS A 283 29.24 -9.71 -4.67
N LEU A 284 28.24 -8.94 -4.22
CA LEU A 284 28.43 -7.62 -3.58
C LEU A 284 28.62 -7.69 -2.06
N ALA A 285 27.81 -8.47 -1.34
CA ALA A 285 27.81 -8.51 0.13
C ALA A 285 28.69 -9.61 0.74
N ALA A 286 29.27 -10.49 -0.09
CA ALA A 286 30.07 -11.67 0.31
C ALA A 286 29.31 -12.75 1.13
N ASP A 287 28.32 -12.39 1.94
CA ASP A 287 27.45 -13.32 2.69
C ASP A 287 25.96 -12.91 2.57
N ILE A 288 25.22 -13.62 1.71
CA ILE A 288 23.78 -13.43 1.55
C ILE A 288 22.98 -13.75 2.83
N ASP A 289 23.49 -14.63 3.69
CA ASP A 289 22.86 -14.95 4.97
C ASP A 289 23.02 -13.81 5.97
N GLN A 290 24.08 -13.00 5.87
CA GLN A 290 24.21 -11.78 6.65
C GLN A 290 23.12 -10.76 6.28
N VAL A 291 22.82 -10.63 4.99
CA VAL A 291 21.73 -9.75 4.52
C VAL A 291 20.39 -10.22 5.07
N ARG A 292 20.12 -11.54 5.01
CA ARG A 292 18.91 -12.14 5.57
C ARG A 292 18.77 -11.89 7.06
N ARG A 293 19.82 -12.16 7.85
CA ARG A 293 19.81 -11.92 9.31
C ARG A 293 19.50 -10.46 9.64
N LYS A 294 20.18 -9.51 8.97
CA LYS A 294 19.94 -8.07 9.18
C LYS A 294 18.50 -7.67 8.83
N LEU A 295 17.95 -8.24 7.76
CA LEU A 295 16.57 -7.99 7.35
C LEU A 295 15.58 -8.52 8.39
N GLU A 296 15.74 -9.76 8.82
CA GLU A 296 14.89 -10.40 9.84
C GLU A 296 14.97 -9.67 11.18
N GLU A 297 16.16 -9.23 11.61
CA GLU A 297 16.33 -8.40 12.81
C GLU A 297 15.51 -7.11 12.76
N ARG A 298 15.54 -6.40 11.62
CA ARG A 298 14.78 -5.16 11.40
C ARG A 298 13.28 -5.42 11.34
N MET A 299 12.84 -6.48 10.67
CA MET A 299 11.44 -6.91 10.61
C MET A 299 10.90 -7.24 12.01
N ASN A 300 11.63 -8.06 12.77
CA ASN A 300 11.24 -8.44 14.14
C ASN A 300 11.18 -7.23 15.09
N TRP A 301 12.04 -6.24 14.88
CA TRP A 301 11.96 -4.98 15.63
C TRP A 301 10.68 -4.20 15.30
N ARG A 302 10.36 -4.07 14.00
CA ARG A 302 9.13 -3.41 13.56
C ARG A 302 7.88 -4.12 14.07
N GLU A 303 7.81 -5.45 13.96
CA GLU A 303 6.68 -6.25 14.45
C GLU A 303 6.48 -6.11 15.96
N ARG A 304 7.55 -6.17 16.75
CA ARG A 304 7.48 -5.93 18.20
C ARG A 304 7.00 -4.52 18.51
N SER A 305 7.45 -3.53 17.76
CA SER A 305 7.03 -2.13 17.93
C SER A 305 5.55 -1.96 17.58
N GLU A 306 5.11 -2.49 16.43
CA GLU A 306 3.69 -2.50 16.01
C GLU A 306 2.81 -3.23 17.04
N ALA A 307 3.27 -4.35 17.60
CA ALA A 307 2.55 -5.13 18.61
C ALA A 307 2.46 -4.42 19.98
N LEU A 308 3.54 -3.80 20.45
CA LEU A 308 3.55 -3.01 21.69
C LEU A 308 2.56 -1.85 21.59
N VAL A 309 2.53 -1.18 20.43
CA VAL A 309 1.64 -0.06 20.16
C VAL A 309 0.20 -0.53 20.06
N ALA A 310 -0.05 -1.64 19.34
CA ALA A 310 -1.36 -2.24 19.29
C ALA A 310 -1.86 -2.61 20.70
N GLY A 311 -0.98 -3.10 21.57
CA GLY A 311 -1.24 -3.36 22.99
C GLY A 311 -1.63 -2.11 23.77
N MET A 312 -0.84 -1.03 23.66
CA MET A 312 -1.14 0.27 24.28
C MET A 312 -2.48 0.86 23.82
N LEU A 313 -2.87 0.60 22.57
CA LEU A 313 -4.14 1.04 22.00
C LEU A 313 -5.33 0.13 22.37
N THR A 314 -5.10 -1.03 22.99
CA THR A 314 -6.15 -1.97 23.42
C THR A 314 -6.50 -1.88 24.90
N GLU A 315 -5.69 -1.23 25.74
CA GLU A 315 -5.98 -1.04 27.18
C GLU A 315 -7.01 0.07 27.46
N ASP A 316 -7.41 0.88 26.46
CA ASP A 316 -8.46 1.89 26.61
C ASP A 316 -9.84 1.31 26.24
N THR A 317 -10.50 0.70 27.23
CA THR A 317 -11.84 0.10 27.10
C THR A 317 -12.95 1.17 27.06
N GLY A 318 -13.03 1.93 25.97
CA GLY A 318 -14.12 2.88 25.68
C GLY A 318 -14.88 2.52 24.39
N PRO A 319 -16.22 2.51 24.37
CA PRO A 319 -17.00 2.20 23.17
C PRO A 319 -17.22 3.48 22.36
N THR A 320 -16.22 3.98 21.63
CA THR A 320 -16.44 5.14 20.75
C THR A 320 -15.45 5.25 19.60
N TRP A 321 -15.96 5.72 18.46
CA TRP A 321 -15.31 6.05 17.18
C TRP A 321 -13.98 6.81 17.30
N THR A 322 -13.77 7.54 18.39
CA THR A 322 -12.49 8.17 18.78
C THR A 322 -11.30 7.22 18.73
N THR A 323 -11.50 5.93 18.99
CA THR A 323 -10.41 4.95 19.02
C THR A 323 -9.99 4.51 17.62
N TYR A 324 -10.88 4.48 16.61
CA TYR A 324 -10.54 3.96 15.28
C TYR A 324 -9.83 4.99 14.39
N GLY A 325 -10.35 6.23 14.35
CA GLY A 325 -9.73 7.35 13.61
C GLY A 325 -8.40 7.77 14.21
N ARG A 326 -8.32 7.92 15.55
CA ARG A 326 -7.04 8.14 16.23
C ARG A 326 -6.11 6.97 16.05
N ARG A 327 -6.55 5.71 16.12
CA ARG A 327 -5.66 4.55 15.93
C ARG A 327 -5.03 4.51 14.54
N HIS A 328 -5.78 4.77 13.47
CA HIS A 328 -5.20 4.77 12.13
C HIS A 328 -4.26 5.98 11.91
N HIS A 329 -4.65 7.16 12.40
CA HIS A 329 -3.80 8.35 12.35
C HIS A 329 -2.54 8.20 13.22
N LEU A 330 -2.66 7.76 14.47
CA LEU A 330 -1.53 7.43 15.35
C LEU A 330 -0.69 6.30 14.81
N ILE A 331 -1.24 5.24 14.20
CA ILE A 331 -0.42 4.19 13.58
C ILE A 331 0.38 4.78 12.42
N HIS A 332 -0.20 5.67 11.62
CA HIS A 332 0.51 6.32 10.52
C HIS A 332 1.57 7.31 11.01
N GLU A 333 1.21 8.21 11.93
CA GLU A 333 2.14 9.13 12.58
C GLU A 333 3.24 8.38 13.34
N LEU A 334 2.91 7.28 14.00
CA LEU A 334 3.88 6.47 14.70
C LEU A 334 4.76 5.66 13.76
N ASN A 335 4.23 5.14 12.65
CA ASN A 335 5.07 4.55 11.62
C ASN A 335 6.07 5.59 11.08
N ALA A 336 5.63 6.83 10.86
CA ALA A 336 6.53 7.92 10.48
C ALA A 336 7.57 8.24 11.58
N VAL A 337 7.18 8.23 12.85
CA VAL A 337 8.08 8.42 14.00
C VAL A 337 9.02 7.23 14.20
N LEU A 338 8.59 6.00 13.93
CA LEU A 338 9.42 4.80 13.97
C LEU A 338 10.44 4.82 12.82
N ASP A 339 10.01 5.19 11.62
CA ASP A 339 10.87 5.34 10.45
C ASP A 339 11.91 6.45 10.66
N GLU A 340 11.53 7.55 11.32
CA GLU A 340 12.44 8.65 11.69
C GLU A 340 13.37 8.25 12.85
N ASN A 341 12.88 7.54 13.86
CA ASN A 341 13.73 6.98 14.92
C ASN A 341 14.77 6.02 14.35
N GLU A 342 14.38 5.18 13.40
CA GLU A 342 15.29 4.27 12.72
C GLU A 342 16.36 5.05 11.94
N ARG A 343 15.97 6.11 11.24
CA ARG A 343 16.89 7.02 10.54
C ARG A 343 17.90 7.65 11.51
N LEU A 344 17.41 8.15 12.65
CA LEU A 344 18.25 8.76 13.69
C LEU A 344 19.21 7.74 14.32
N HIS A 345 18.75 6.52 14.62
CA HIS A 345 19.61 5.47 15.15
C HIS A 345 20.75 5.13 14.18
N GLU A 346 20.49 5.06 12.87
CA GLU A 346 21.55 4.84 11.88
C GLU A 346 22.50 6.03 11.74
N GLN A 347 22.00 7.27 11.86
CA GLN A 347 22.86 8.45 11.87
C GLN A 347 23.77 8.46 13.09
N VAL A 348 23.24 8.11 14.27
CA VAL A 348 24.02 7.99 15.51
C VAL A 348 25.04 6.87 15.39
N ALA A 349 24.68 5.70 14.85
CA ALA A 349 25.61 4.60 14.63
C ALA A 349 26.76 5.00 13.68
N ARG A 350 26.44 5.65 12.56
CA ARG A 350 27.44 6.18 11.62
C ARG A 350 28.36 7.22 12.26
N LEU A 351 27.80 8.15 13.06
CA LEU A 351 28.58 9.16 13.78
C LEU A 351 29.51 8.51 14.81
N ARG A 352 29.03 7.52 15.56
CA ARG A 352 29.86 6.77 16.51
C ARG A 352 31.03 6.06 15.83
N ASP A 353 30.78 5.42 14.69
CA ASP A 353 31.84 4.75 13.94
C ASP A 353 32.86 5.76 13.38
N LEU A 354 32.40 6.93 12.92
CA LEU A 354 33.29 8.00 12.46
C LEU A 354 34.13 8.59 13.60
N LEU A 355 33.54 8.79 14.79
CA LEU A 355 34.28 9.25 15.98
C LEU A 355 35.36 8.25 16.38
N ARG A 356 35.05 6.94 16.40
CA ARG A 356 36.03 5.88 16.66
C ARG A 356 37.16 5.85 15.63
N GLN A 357 36.87 6.13 14.35
CA GLN A 357 37.91 6.24 13.31
C GLN A 357 38.88 7.40 13.55
N HIS A 358 38.48 8.39 14.33
CA HIS A 358 39.29 9.55 14.70
C HIS A 358 39.86 9.46 16.12
N ASP A 359 39.89 8.26 16.73
CA ASP A 359 40.32 8.02 18.13
C ASP A 359 39.53 8.86 19.16
N ILE A 360 38.30 9.25 18.82
CA ILE A 360 37.38 9.92 19.74
C ILE A 360 36.42 8.86 20.27
N ASP A 361 36.45 8.62 21.59
CA ASP A 361 35.47 7.75 22.25
C ASP A 361 34.11 8.46 22.27
N PRO A 362 33.07 7.94 21.60
CA PRO A 362 31.76 8.59 21.57
C PRO A 362 30.97 8.41 22.88
N ASP A 363 31.42 7.57 23.80
CA ASP A 363 30.70 7.25 25.04
C ASP A 363 31.46 7.72 26.31
N SER A 364 32.51 8.55 26.15
CA SER A 364 33.38 9.10 27.21
C SER A 364 32.81 10.29 27.97
#